data_AF-A0A494TMB1-F1
#
_entry.id   AF-A0A494TMB1-F1
#
_cell.length_a   1.000
_cell.length_b   1.000
_cell.length_c   1.000
_cell.angle_alpha   90.00
_cell.angle_beta   90.00
_cell.angle_gamma   90.00
#
_symmetry.space_group_name_H-M   'P 1'
#
loop_
_entity.id
_entity.type
_entity.pdbx_description
1 polymer ?
#
loop_
_entity_poly.entity_id
_entity_poly.type
_entity_poly.pdbx_seq_one_letter_code
_entity_poly.pdbx_strand_id
1 'polypeptide(L)'
;MRFIILAALLLSGCGVATPHPVVEHTVVEKVPVAVTCYKAADLPVEPAKVAKDLTGDAMHDLDLISASALRLRRWGQSEAALLAGCTVK
;
A
#
# COMPACT_ATOMS: atom_id res chain seq x y z
N MET A 1 17.67 -4.57 71.39
CA MET A 1 17.53 -3.91 70.07
C MET A 1 18.89 -3.65 69.42
N ARG A 2 19.68 -4.68 69.12
CA ARG A 2 21.00 -4.53 68.47
C ARG A 2 21.38 -5.68 67.51
N PHE A 3 20.45 -6.62 67.29
CA PHE A 3 20.64 -7.77 66.40
C PHE A 3 19.83 -7.70 65.09
N ILE A 4 19.01 -6.66 64.90
CA ILE A 4 18.12 -6.54 63.73
C ILE A 4 18.84 -5.90 62.51
N ILE A 5 19.93 -5.16 62.73
CA ILE A 5 20.58 -4.40 61.64
C ILE A 5 21.43 -5.29 60.73
N LEU A 6 21.91 -6.45 61.20
CA LEU A 6 22.81 -7.31 60.41
C LEU A 6 22.07 -8.17 59.38
N ALA A 7 20.77 -8.43 59.55
CA ALA A 7 19.99 -9.26 58.63
C ALA A 7 19.59 -8.53 57.33
N ALA A 8 19.59 -7.19 57.33
CA ALA A 8 19.18 -6.40 56.17
C ALA A 8 20.27 -6.27 55.08
N LEU A 9 21.54 -6.56 55.41
CA LEU A 9 22.67 -6.46 54.47
C LEU A 9 22.86 -7.69 53.58
N LEU A 10 22.14 -8.79 53.84
CA LEU A 10 22.25 -10.03 53.07
C LEU A 10 21.28 -10.13 51.88
N LEU A 11 20.39 -9.13 51.68
CA LEU A 11 19.41 -9.12 50.58
C LEU A 11 19.82 -8.29 49.35
N SER A 12 20.96 -7.61 49.34
CA SER A 12 21.43 -6.85 48.16
C SER A 12 22.26 -7.70 47.18
N GLY A 13 21.85 -8.95 46.97
CA GLY A 13 22.62 -9.96 46.24
C GLY A 13 21.85 -10.68 45.14
N CYS A 14 20.93 -10.01 44.43
CA CYS A 14 20.36 -10.53 43.18
C CYS A 14 20.32 -9.42 42.14
N GLY A 15 21.49 -9.14 41.59
CA GLY A 15 21.69 -8.30 40.43
C GLY A 15 22.69 -8.94 39.47
N VAL A 16 22.68 -10.27 39.35
CA VAL A 16 23.37 -10.91 38.22
C VAL A 16 22.45 -10.72 37.03
N ALA A 17 22.68 -9.62 36.31
CA ALA A 17 22.23 -9.52 34.93
C ALA A 17 22.86 -10.68 34.18
N THR A 18 22.14 -11.80 34.08
CA THR A 18 22.48 -12.83 33.12
C THR A 18 22.40 -12.16 31.76
N PRO A 19 23.49 -12.12 30.97
CA PRO A 19 23.37 -11.69 29.59
C PRO A 19 22.41 -12.66 28.92
N HIS A 20 21.17 -12.22 28.69
CA HIS A 20 20.26 -12.96 27.83
C HIS A 20 20.94 -13.00 26.45
N PRO A 21 21.12 -14.17 25.83
CA PRO A 21 21.58 -14.19 24.45
C PRO A 21 20.57 -13.39 23.63
N VAL A 22 21.03 -12.29 23.03
CA VAL A 22 20.23 -11.55 22.06
C VAL A 22 20.10 -12.49 20.87
N VAL A 23 18.97 -13.17 20.77
CA VAL A 23 18.62 -13.95 19.59
C VAL A 23 18.20 -12.92 18.56
N GLU A 24 19.09 -12.60 17.63
CA GLU A 24 18.73 -11.87 16.42
C GLU A 24 17.77 -12.73 15.61
N HIS A 25 16.49 -12.43 15.72
CA HIS A 25 15.49 -12.98 14.83
C HIS A 25 15.54 -12.20 13.52
N THR A 26 16.22 -12.76 12.51
CA THR A 26 16.08 -12.27 11.13
C THR A 26 14.67 -12.58 10.65
N VAL A 27 13.78 -11.59 10.73
CA VAL A 27 12.46 -11.68 10.09
C VAL A 27 12.70 -11.45 8.60
N VAL A 28 12.71 -12.53 7.83
CA VAL A 28 12.72 -12.44 6.36
C VAL A 28 11.31 -12.04 5.93
N GLU A 29 11.08 -10.75 5.75
CA GLU A 29 9.86 -10.25 5.14
C GLU A 29 9.87 -10.63 3.65
N LYS A 30 8.98 -11.56 3.27
CA LYS A 30 8.79 -11.91 1.86
C LYS A 30 8.09 -10.75 1.17
N VAL A 31 8.87 -9.83 0.60
CA VAL A 31 8.33 -8.79 -0.28
C VAL A 31 7.77 -9.47 -1.53
N PRO A 32 6.47 -9.33 -1.84
CA PRO A 32 5.91 -9.90 -3.06
C PRO A 32 6.59 -9.26 -4.28
N VAL A 33 7.15 -10.09 -5.15
CA VAL A 33 7.75 -9.64 -6.41
C VAL A 33 6.62 -9.23 -7.34
N ALA A 34 6.67 -7.99 -7.85
CA ALA A 34 5.71 -7.52 -8.84
C ALA A 34 5.79 -8.41 -10.10
N VAL A 35 4.66 -9.03 -10.45
CA VAL A 35 4.52 -9.83 -11.67
C VAL A 35 3.85 -9.02 -12.75
N THR A 36 4.42 -9.01 -13.94
CA THR A 36 3.80 -8.37 -15.11
C THR A 36 2.72 -9.28 -15.67
N CYS A 37 1.45 -8.93 -15.45
CA CYS A 37 0.31 -9.70 -15.97
C CYS A 37 0.00 -9.42 -17.45
N TYR A 38 0.24 -8.19 -17.90
CA TYR A 38 -0.10 -7.71 -19.25
C TYR A 38 1.07 -6.93 -19.84
N LYS A 39 1.21 -6.98 -21.17
CA LYS A 39 2.15 -6.10 -21.87
C LYS A 39 1.49 -4.74 -22.05
N ALA A 40 2.29 -3.69 -22.19
CA ALA A 40 1.77 -2.34 -22.44
C ALA A 40 0.87 -2.27 -23.68
N ALA A 41 1.12 -3.11 -24.69
CA ALA A 41 0.30 -3.20 -25.90
C ALA A 41 -1.10 -3.81 -25.67
N ASP A 42 -1.32 -4.50 -24.55
CA ASP A 42 -2.60 -5.10 -24.18
C ASP A 42 -3.49 -4.11 -23.41
N LEU A 43 -2.94 -2.96 -22.99
CA LEU A 43 -3.68 -1.96 -22.23
C LEU A 43 -4.55 -1.10 -23.16
N PRO A 44 -5.82 -0.85 -22.83
CA PRO A 44 -6.68 0.05 -23.57
C PRO A 44 -6.12 1.48 -23.54
N VAL A 45 -6.19 2.14 -24.69
CA VAL A 45 -5.75 3.54 -24.84
C VAL A 45 -6.71 4.46 -24.09
N GLU A 46 -6.17 5.36 -23.26
CA GLU A 46 -6.94 6.37 -22.56
C GLU A 46 -7.65 7.31 -23.57
N PRO A 47 -8.95 7.59 -23.40
CA PRO A 47 -9.66 8.53 -24.25
C PRO A 47 -9.05 9.94 -24.23
N ALA A 48 -9.05 10.62 -25.37
CA ALA A 48 -8.53 11.99 -25.47
C ALA A 48 -9.33 12.99 -24.61
N LYS A 49 -8.61 13.96 -24.04
CA LYS A 49 -9.20 15.10 -23.33
C LYS A 49 -9.93 16.03 -24.31
N VAL A 50 -11.06 16.58 -23.88
CA VAL A 50 -11.92 17.45 -24.71
C VAL A 50 -11.78 18.95 -24.38
N ALA A 51 -10.92 19.32 -23.43
CA ALA A 51 -10.81 20.71 -22.94
C ALA A 51 -10.50 21.75 -24.03
N LYS A 52 -9.73 21.35 -25.05
CA LYS A 52 -9.39 22.21 -26.20
C LYS A 52 -10.57 22.47 -27.15
N ASP A 53 -11.63 21.68 -27.04
CA ASP A 53 -12.79 21.72 -27.92
C ASP A 53 -13.98 22.45 -27.25
N LEU A 54 -13.82 22.90 -25.99
CA LEU A 54 -14.85 23.64 -25.26
C LEU A 54 -14.93 25.08 -25.76
N THR A 55 -16.15 25.58 -25.87
CA THR A 55 -16.46 26.88 -26.49
C THR A 55 -17.03 27.89 -25.51
N GLY A 56 -17.49 27.44 -24.34
CA GLY A 56 -18.26 28.23 -23.39
C GLY A 56 -19.77 28.21 -23.67
N ASP A 57 -20.21 27.62 -24.80
CA ASP A 57 -21.63 27.32 -25.02
C ASP A 57 -22.04 26.12 -24.18
N ALA A 58 -22.96 26.34 -23.23
CA ALA A 58 -23.30 25.32 -22.25
C ALA A 58 -23.88 24.04 -22.86
N MET A 59 -24.68 24.14 -23.93
CA MET A 59 -25.32 22.97 -24.54
C MET A 59 -24.31 22.16 -25.34
N HIS A 60 -23.50 22.83 -26.15
CA HIS A 60 -22.42 22.21 -26.91
C HIS A 60 -21.38 21.54 -25.99
N ASP A 61 -20.95 22.27 -24.96
CA ASP A 61 -19.93 21.80 -24.03
C ASP A 61 -20.45 20.62 -23.19
N LEU A 62 -21.74 20.63 -22.80
CA LEU A 62 -22.37 19.52 -22.08
C LEU A 62 -22.38 18.24 -22.93
N ASP A 63 -22.66 18.34 -24.23
CA ASP A 63 -22.63 17.19 -25.14
C ASP A 63 -21.21 16.62 -25.26
N LEU A 64 -20.19 17.47 -25.39
CA LEU A 64 -18.79 17.05 -25.45
C LEU A 64 -18.34 16.38 -24.14
N ILE A 65 -18.65 17.00 -23.00
CA ILE A 65 -18.25 16.52 -21.68
C ILE A 65 -18.94 15.19 -21.36
N SER A 66 -20.25 15.08 -21.60
CA SER A 66 -21.01 13.86 -21.33
C SER A 66 -20.52 12.67 -22.16
N ALA A 67 -20.27 12.88 -23.45
CA ALA A 67 -19.70 11.85 -24.33
C ALA A 67 -18.28 11.44 -23.88
N SER A 68 -17.46 12.41 -23.45
CA SER A 68 -16.12 12.15 -22.90
C SER A 68 -16.19 11.32 -21.61
N ALA A 69 -17.08 11.68 -20.69
CA ALA A 69 -17.27 10.97 -19.43
C ALA A 69 -17.71 9.51 -19.64
N LEU A 70 -18.58 9.24 -20.63
CA LEU A 70 -18.96 7.88 -20.99
C LEU A 70 -17.79 7.05 -21.52
N ARG A 71 -16.93 7.64 -22.37
CA ARG A 71 -15.71 6.97 -22.85
C ARG A 71 -14.75 6.67 -21.70
N LEU A 72 -14.52 7.64 -20.82
CA LEU A 72 -13.64 7.46 -19.67
C LEU A 72 -14.15 6.38 -18.71
N ARG A 73 -15.47 6.33 -18.47
CA ARG A 73 -16.09 5.28 -17.65
C ARG A 73 -15.88 3.89 -18.24
N ARG A 74 -16.06 3.73 -19.57
CA ARG A 74 -15.81 2.44 -20.23
C ARG A 74 -14.34 2.04 -20.17
N TRP A 75 -13.44 2.99 -20.41
CA TRP A 75 -12.00 2.76 -20.28
C TRP A 75 -11.61 2.28 -18.87
N GLY A 76 -12.10 2.96 -17.83
CA GLY A 76 -11.85 2.56 -16.44
C GLY A 76 -12.45 1.20 -16.07
N GLN A 77 -13.59 0.81 -16.66
CA GLN A 77 -14.15 -0.53 -16.49
C GLN A 77 -13.28 -1.62 -17.13
N SER A 78 -12.71 -1.36 -18.31
CA SER A 78 -11.76 -2.28 -18.94
C SER A 78 -10.49 -2.44 -18.11
N GLU A 79 -9.93 -1.34 -17.59
CA GLU A 79 -8.76 -1.37 -16.70
C GLU A 79 -9.04 -2.17 -15.42
N ALA A 80 -10.20 -1.95 -14.79
CA ALA A 80 -10.59 -2.70 -13.60
C ALA A 80 -10.73 -4.21 -13.89
N ALA A 81 -11.20 -4.59 -15.07
CA ALA A 81 -11.29 -5.98 -15.48
C ALA A 81 -9.91 -6.62 -15.69
N LEU A 82 -8.95 -5.89 -16.27
CA LEU A 82 -7.56 -6.35 -16.39
C LEU A 82 -6.92 -6.55 -15.01
N LEU A 83 -7.09 -5.60 -14.10
CA LEU A 83 -6.58 -5.72 -12.73
C LEU A 83 -7.20 -6.91 -11.99
N ALA A 84 -8.50 -7.14 -12.13
CA ALA A 84 -9.17 -8.29 -11.52
C ALA A 84 -8.67 -9.63 -12.08
N GLY A 85 -8.27 -9.68 -13.35
CA GLY A 85 -7.64 -10.85 -13.97
C GLY A 85 -6.16 -11.04 -13.60
N CYS A 86 -5.49 -9.99 -13.13
CA CYS A 86 -4.10 -10.00 -12.69
C CYS A 86 -3.97 -10.57 -11.27
N THR A 87 -4.12 -11.88 -11.14
CA THR A 87 -3.88 -12.59 -9.87
C THR A 87 -2.49 -13.21 -9.86
N VAL A 88 -1.73 -13.00 -8.78
CA VAL A 88 -0.52 -13.78 -8.47
C VAL A 88 -0.94 -15.24 -8.31
N LYS A 89 -0.52 -16.11 -9.23
CA LYS A 89 -0.64 -17.56 -9.06
C LYS A 89 0.58 -18.11 -8.35
#